data_AF-A0A1Y2FS42-F1
#
_entry.id   AF-A0A1Y2FS42-F1
#
_cell.length_a   1.000
_cell.length_b   1.000
_cell.length_c   1.000
_cell.angle_alpha   90.00
_cell.angle_beta   90.00
_cell.angle_gamma   90.00
#
_symmetry.space_group_name_H-M   'P 1'
#
loop_
_entity.id
_entity.type
_entity.pdbx_description
1 polymer ?
#
loop_
_entity_poly.entity_id
_entity_poly.type
_entity_poly.pdbx_seq_one_letter_code
_entity_poly.pdbx_strand_id
1 'polypeptide(L)'
;MLKPRRLPCVRQFSAARIVCNTAESPARSEATSPTSTTRGRSEMPLSRNAASHSHRKAFVQWVNGPGKIHASPAEGRGRTNYLDGKTHPFPLNPAFQPSPPLARSIKQDIIQDWKTGIGLRQLSTKWGVSLERIDAILKLQAVREKWDTQGRRTMQSYADTMDQVLGTKSAEFGDYEPKHNLTIDPGRQIFTLIPEAASYTPEDAAEELGKIPFGKRQENFRTGGRSRFEIQQARKGPFFANRTEVS
;
A
#
# COMPACT_ATOMS: atom_id res chain seq x y z
N MET A 1 -55.52 36.03 0.79
CA MET A 1 -54.97 35.50 -0.48
C MET A 1 -53.46 35.63 -0.48
N LEU A 2 -52.73 34.56 -0.16
CA LEU A 2 -51.27 34.46 -0.26
C LEU A 2 -50.90 33.03 -0.67
N LYS A 3 -50.05 32.90 -1.69
CA LYS A 3 -49.77 31.70 -2.49
C LYS A 3 -49.03 30.60 -1.70
N PRO A 4 -49.29 29.29 -1.96
CA PRO A 4 -48.50 28.20 -1.39
C PRO A 4 -47.10 28.11 -2.02
N ARG A 5 -46.08 27.94 -1.18
CA ARG A 5 -44.67 27.75 -1.57
C ARG A 5 -44.47 26.33 -2.13
N ARG A 6 -43.84 26.25 -3.31
CA ARG A 6 -43.46 25.00 -3.98
C ARG A 6 -42.30 24.32 -3.24
N LEU A 7 -42.44 23.03 -2.96
CA LEU A 7 -41.36 22.16 -2.48
C LEU A 7 -40.34 21.90 -3.61
N PRO A 8 -39.04 21.77 -3.31
CA PRO A 8 -38.03 21.44 -4.32
C PRO A 8 -38.13 19.96 -4.75
N CYS A 9 -37.93 19.80 -6.06
CA CYS A 9 -37.96 18.58 -6.84
C CYS A 9 -36.96 17.51 -6.35
N VAL A 10 -37.46 16.30 -6.11
CA VAL A 10 -36.67 15.08 -5.94
C VAL A 10 -36.03 14.72 -7.28
N ARG A 11 -34.71 14.88 -7.42
CA ARG A 11 -33.97 14.33 -8.56
C ARG A 11 -33.91 12.81 -8.41
N GLN A 12 -34.73 12.11 -9.20
CA GLN A 12 -34.59 10.69 -9.44
C GLN A 12 -33.28 10.44 -10.19
N PHE A 13 -32.37 9.67 -9.58
CA PHE A 13 -31.22 9.11 -10.27
C PHE A 13 -31.70 7.92 -11.11
N SER A 14 -31.68 8.08 -12.43
CA SER A 14 -31.99 7.01 -13.37
C SER A 14 -30.78 6.07 -13.52
N ALA A 15 -31.01 4.79 -13.30
CA ALA A 15 -30.01 3.73 -13.43
C ALA A 15 -29.76 3.41 -14.91
N ALA A 16 -28.58 3.76 -15.43
CA ALA A 16 -28.15 3.33 -16.75
C ALA A 16 -27.74 1.84 -16.71
N ARG A 17 -28.54 1.00 -17.36
CA ARG A 17 -28.23 -0.40 -17.65
C ARG A 17 -27.15 -0.47 -18.73
N ILE A 18 -26.02 -1.10 -18.42
CA ILE A 18 -25.01 -1.50 -19.40
C ILE A 18 -25.51 -2.82 -20.01
N VAL A 19 -25.90 -2.78 -21.29
CA VAL A 19 -26.25 -3.96 -22.07
C VAL A 19 -24.98 -4.46 -22.76
N CYS A 20 -24.61 -5.70 -22.45
CA CYS A 20 -23.57 -6.46 -23.13
C CYS A 20 -24.16 -7.00 -24.45
N ASN A 21 -23.57 -6.63 -25.59
CA ASN A 21 -23.85 -7.32 -26.85
C ASN A 21 -22.78 -8.38 -27.12
N THR A 22 -23.19 -9.63 -26.97
CA THR A 22 -22.58 -10.82 -27.55
C THR A 22 -23.08 -10.96 -29.01
N ALA A 23 -22.17 -11.05 -29.96
CA ALA A 23 -22.48 -11.61 -31.28
C ALA A 23 -21.32 -12.51 -31.72
N GLU A 24 -21.71 -13.75 -32.02
CA GLU A 24 -20.89 -14.90 -32.37
C GLU A 24 -20.63 -14.95 -33.90
N SER A 25 -19.66 -15.78 -34.29
CA SER A 25 -18.97 -15.87 -35.59
C SER A 25 -19.84 -16.30 -36.80
N PRO A 26 -19.33 -16.16 -38.05
CA PRO A 26 -18.85 -17.39 -38.69
C PRO A 26 -17.59 -17.25 -39.57
N ALA A 27 -17.10 -18.42 -39.96
CA ALA A 27 -15.80 -18.76 -40.50
C ALA A 27 -15.55 -18.43 -41.99
N ARG A 28 -14.26 -18.13 -42.27
CA ARG A 28 -13.36 -18.69 -43.31
C ARG A 28 -13.83 -18.75 -44.77
N SER A 29 -13.17 -17.94 -45.61
CA SER A 29 -12.83 -18.30 -47.00
C SER A 29 -11.56 -17.57 -47.45
N GLU A 30 -10.76 -18.28 -48.24
CA GLU A 30 -9.38 -18.02 -48.64
C GLU A 30 -9.21 -16.75 -49.50
N ALA A 31 -8.07 -16.07 -49.31
CA ALA A 31 -7.52 -15.16 -50.31
C ALA A 31 -5.97 -15.16 -50.20
N THR A 32 -5.37 -15.96 -51.07
CA THR A 32 -4.19 -15.65 -51.89
C THR A 32 -3.16 -14.65 -51.33
N SER A 33 -1.96 -15.16 -51.02
CA SER A 33 -0.75 -14.37 -50.81
C SER A 33 -0.38 -13.53 -52.03
N PRO A 34 -0.04 -12.25 -51.86
CA PRO A 34 0.86 -11.55 -52.76
C PRO A 34 2.25 -11.40 -52.14
N THR A 35 3.21 -11.92 -52.89
CA THR A 35 4.66 -11.82 -52.78
C THR A 35 5.15 -10.40 -52.50
N SER A 36 6.13 -10.29 -51.59
CA SER A 36 7.15 -9.26 -51.42
C SER A 36 6.92 -7.87 -52.04
N THR A 37 6.68 -6.86 -51.20
CA THR A 37 7.25 -5.52 -51.41
C THR A 37 7.61 -4.96 -50.04
N THR A 38 8.92 -4.82 -49.83
CA THR A 38 9.56 -4.11 -48.71
C THR A 38 9.04 -2.68 -48.67
N ARG A 39 7.91 -2.44 -48.01
CA ARG A 39 7.44 -1.09 -47.69
C ARG A 39 8.26 -0.59 -46.51
N GLY A 40 9.10 0.38 -46.82
CA GLY A 40 10.04 1.01 -45.91
C GLY A 40 9.40 1.33 -44.57
N ARG A 41 10.05 0.81 -43.53
CA ARG A 41 10.06 1.41 -42.20
C ARG A 41 10.33 2.90 -42.42
N SER A 42 9.31 3.74 -42.28
CA SER A 42 9.51 5.17 -42.12
C SER A 42 10.21 5.32 -40.77
N GLU A 43 11.54 5.22 -40.80
CA GLU A 43 12.37 5.68 -39.72
C GLU A 43 12.05 7.16 -39.57
N MET A 44 11.25 7.48 -38.55
CA MET A 44 11.08 8.85 -38.09
C MET A 44 12.49 9.41 -37.93
N PRO A 45 12.91 10.40 -38.73
CA PRO A 45 14.25 10.94 -38.60
C PRO A 45 14.34 11.53 -37.20
N LEU A 46 15.17 10.92 -36.35
CA LEU A 46 15.60 11.53 -35.09
C LEU A 46 16.03 12.95 -35.45
N SER A 47 15.24 13.93 -35.02
CA SER A 47 15.45 15.34 -35.33
C SER A 47 16.92 15.69 -35.16
N ARG A 48 17.58 16.13 -36.26
CA ARG A 48 19.00 16.53 -36.33
C ARG A 48 19.25 17.86 -35.61
N ASN A 49 18.65 18.04 -34.44
CA ASN A 49 18.94 19.19 -33.60
C ASN A 49 20.33 18.96 -32.97
N ALA A 50 21.34 19.73 -33.38
CA ALA A 50 22.69 19.67 -32.78
C ALA A 50 22.64 19.84 -31.24
N ALA A 51 21.67 20.61 -30.73
CA ALA A 51 21.37 20.72 -29.30
C ALA A 51 20.95 19.38 -28.65
N SER A 52 20.20 18.53 -29.37
CA SER A 52 19.87 17.16 -28.95
C SER A 52 21.12 16.30 -28.81
N HIS A 53 22.08 16.46 -29.72
CA HIS A 53 23.35 15.74 -29.65
C HIS A 53 24.24 16.20 -28.48
N SER A 54 24.23 17.50 -28.16
CA SER A 54 24.93 18.05 -26.98
C SER A 54 24.34 17.53 -25.67
N HIS A 55 23.01 17.61 -25.49
CA HIS A 55 22.35 17.07 -24.30
C HIS A 55 22.53 15.55 -24.17
N ARG A 56 22.48 14.81 -25.28
CA ARG A 56 22.76 13.37 -25.28
C ARG A 56 24.18 13.06 -24.84
N LYS A 57 25.18 13.83 -25.32
CA LYS A 57 26.57 13.69 -24.88
C LYS A 57 26.72 13.95 -23.38
N ALA A 58 26.13 15.04 -22.89
CA ALA A 58 26.16 15.38 -21.47
C ALA A 58 25.49 14.29 -20.61
N PHE A 59 24.34 13.77 -21.05
CA PHE A 59 23.66 12.66 -20.40
C PHE A 59 24.52 11.39 -20.35
N VAL A 60 25.11 11.00 -21.48
CA VAL A 60 25.99 9.81 -21.54
C VAL A 60 27.22 9.98 -20.64
N GLN A 61 27.81 11.19 -20.61
CA GLN A 61 28.90 11.50 -19.69
C GLN A 61 28.46 11.35 -18.22
N TRP A 62 27.26 11.80 -17.87
CA TRP A 62 26.72 11.65 -16.52
C TRP A 62 26.44 10.19 -16.16
N VAL A 63 25.77 9.43 -17.04
CA VAL A 63 25.44 8.00 -16.81
C VAL A 63 26.71 7.17 -16.63
N ASN A 64 27.76 7.45 -17.42
CA ASN A 64 29.02 6.72 -17.35
C ASN A 64 29.92 7.20 -16.20
N GLY A 65 29.71 8.42 -15.69
CA GLY A 65 30.41 9.00 -14.55
C GLY A 65 29.61 8.84 -13.25
N PRO A 66 29.09 9.92 -12.66
CA PRO A 66 28.41 9.89 -11.36
C PRO A 66 27.16 9.00 -11.33
N GLY A 67 26.42 8.90 -12.45
CA GLY A 67 25.19 8.11 -12.55
C GLY A 67 25.43 6.60 -12.51
N LYS A 68 26.66 6.14 -12.71
CA LYS A 68 27.01 4.71 -12.77
C LYS A 68 26.70 3.98 -11.46
N ILE A 69 26.75 4.70 -10.34
CA ILE A 69 26.43 4.17 -9.01
C ILE A 69 24.98 3.64 -8.96
N HIS A 70 24.07 4.24 -9.72
CA HIS A 70 22.64 3.88 -9.74
C HIS A 70 22.29 2.77 -10.74
N ALA A 71 23.28 2.22 -11.46
CA ALA A 71 23.04 1.12 -12.39
C ALA A 71 22.70 -0.21 -11.67
N SER A 72 23.24 -0.38 -10.46
CA SER A 72 23.01 -1.54 -9.60
C SER A 72 22.35 -1.13 -8.28
N PRO A 73 21.59 -2.03 -7.63
CA PRO A 73 21.10 -1.80 -6.28
C PRO A 73 22.25 -1.51 -5.31
N ALA A 74 21.97 -0.77 -4.23
CA ALA A 74 22.98 -0.53 -3.20
C ALA A 74 23.49 -1.85 -2.62
N GLU A 75 24.79 -1.87 -2.33
CA GLU A 75 25.43 -2.95 -1.59
C GLU A 75 25.21 -2.72 -0.08
N GLY A 76 24.62 -3.71 0.60
CA GLY A 76 24.34 -3.67 2.04
C GLY A 76 22.84 -3.68 2.38
N ARG A 77 22.47 -4.39 3.45
CA ARG A 77 21.09 -4.45 3.94
C ARG A 77 20.66 -3.12 4.57
N GLY A 78 19.43 -2.69 4.30
CA GLY A 78 18.81 -1.53 4.95
C GLY A 78 19.16 -0.16 4.36
N ARG A 79 19.84 -0.10 3.20
CA ARG A 79 20.14 1.14 2.49
C ARG A 79 19.55 1.11 1.08
N THR A 80 19.03 2.26 0.64
CA THR A 80 18.51 2.46 -0.72
C THR A 80 19.40 3.45 -1.46
N ASN A 81 19.61 3.20 -2.76
CA ASN A 81 20.47 4.02 -3.61
C ASN A 81 19.71 5.21 -4.22
N TYR A 82 19.38 6.21 -3.40
CA TYR A 82 18.73 7.44 -3.88
C TYR A 82 19.74 8.43 -4.51
N LEU A 83 19.27 9.28 -5.42
CA LEU A 83 20.10 10.18 -6.25
C LEU A 83 21.04 11.11 -5.47
N ASP A 84 20.63 11.57 -4.29
CA ASP A 84 21.39 12.53 -3.48
C ASP A 84 22.33 11.84 -2.47
N GLY A 85 22.38 10.50 -2.45
CA GLY A 85 23.05 9.73 -1.39
C GLY A 85 22.45 9.96 0.01
N LYS A 86 21.30 10.64 0.09
CA LYS A 86 20.53 10.96 1.30
C LYS A 86 19.40 9.95 1.52
N THR A 87 18.64 10.15 2.59
CA THR A 87 17.54 9.29 3.05
C THR A 87 16.24 9.37 2.21
N HIS A 88 16.14 10.25 1.21
CA HIS A 88 14.91 10.48 0.44
C HIS A 88 15.13 10.36 -1.08
N PRO A 89 14.12 9.91 -1.84
CA PRO A 89 14.26 9.65 -3.28
C PRO A 89 14.30 10.91 -4.15
N PHE A 90 13.65 12.00 -3.73
CA PHE A 90 13.50 13.20 -4.54
C PHE A 90 14.28 14.37 -3.94
N PRO A 91 15.34 14.88 -4.59
CA PRO A 91 16.22 15.90 -4.00
C PRO A 91 15.48 17.20 -3.68
N LEU A 92 14.42 17.52 -4.42
CA LEU A 92 13.60 18.73 -4.20
C LEU A 92 12.45 18.52 -3.21
N ASN A 93 12.21 17.29 -2.75
CA ASN A 93 11.16 16.99 -1.78
C ASN A 93 11.73 16.16 -0.60
N PRO A 94 12.38 16.83 0.37
CA PRO A 94 12.96 16.15 1.52
C PRO A 94 11.90 15.62 2.52
N ALA A 95 10.65 16.09 2.43
CA ALA A 95 9.56 15.63 3.30
C ALA A 95 9.11 14.21 2.95
N PHE A 96 9.26 13.78 1.70
CA PHE A 96 8.91 12.44 1.29
C PHE A 96 10.02 11.44 1.63
N GLN A 97 9.88 10.76 2.76
CA GLN A 97 10.81 9.74 3.24
C GLN A 97 10.07 8.41 3.40
N PRO A 98 10.07 7.55 2.35
CA PRO A 98 9.36 6.29 2.43
C PRO A 98 10.01 5.40 3.50
N SER A 99 9.18 4.85 4.38
CA SER A 99 9.64 3.84 5.33
C SER A 99 9.98 2.55 4.57
N PRO A 100 11.11 1.89 4.89
CA PRO A 100 11.50 0.68 4.19
C PRO A 100 10.51 -0.45 4.46
N PRO A 101 10.32 -1.36 3.49
CA PRO A 101 9.43 -2.49 3.65
C PRO A 101 9.96 -3.50 4.67
N LEU A 102 9.03 -4.30 5.19
CA LEU A 102 9.36 -5.46 6.03
C LEU A 102 10.12 -6.51 5.22
N ALA A 103 11.20 -7.04 5.77
CA ALA A 103 11.95 -8.14 5.17
C ALA A 103 11.08 -9.40 5.01
N ARG A 104 11.30 -10.17 3.95
CA ARG A 104 10.57 -11.41 3.68
C ARG A 104 10.63 -12.42 4.83
N SER A 105 11.79 -12.58 5.47
CA SER A 105 11.96 -13.50 6.61
C SER A 105 11.03 -13.14 7.78
N ILE A 106 10.94 -11.85 8.10
CA ILE A 106 10.09 -11.36 9.19
C ILE A 106 8.62 -11.60 8.90
N LYS A 107 8.20 -11.40 7.64
CA LYS A 107 6.82 -11.75 7.22
C LYS A 107 6.55 -13.24 7.44
N GLN A 108 7.51 -14.11 7.14
CA GLN A 108 7.38 -15.55 7.36
C GLN A 108 7.30 -15.89 8.86
N ASP A 109 8.12 -15.24 9.69
CA ASP A 109 8.11 -15.42 11.14
C ASP A 109 6.77 -14.99 11.76
N ILE A 110 6.22 -13.84 11.31
CA ILE A 110 4.87 -13.37 11.71
C ILE A 110 3.80 -14.40 11.33
N ILE A 111 3.89 -14.98 10.13
CA ILE A 111 2.95 -16.00 9.66
C ILE A 111 3.09 -17.29 10.48
N GLN A 112 4.31 -17.68 10.85
CA GLN A 112 4.57 -18.85 11.68
C GLN A 112 4.00 -18.66 13.08
N ASP A 113 4.26 -17.52 13.71
CA ASP A 113 3.70 -17.15 15.01
C ASP A 113 2.16 -17.09 14.98
N TRP A 114 1.57 -16.64 13.87
CA TRP A 114 0.11 -16.69 13.71
C TRP A 114 -0.40 -18.14 13.66
N LYS A 115 0.31 -19.04 12.97
CA LYS A 115 -0.03 -20.47 12.88
C LYS A 115 0.08 -21.20 14.23
N THR A 116 0.92 -20.73 15.16
CA THR A 116 0.98 -21.28 16.53
C THR A 116 -0.18 -20.83 17.42
N GLY A 117 -1.02 -19.90 16.94
CA GLY A 117 -2.22 -19.43 17.63
C GLY A 117 -2.06 -18.11 18.38
N ILE A 118 -0.96 -17.37 18.17
CA ILE A 118 -0.75 -16.05 18.76
C ILE A 118 -1.74 -15.04 18.15
N GLY A 119 -2.44 -14.26 18.98
CA GLY A 119 -3.42 -13.28 18.49
C GLY A 119 -2.80 -12.08 17.74
N LEU A 120 -3.55 -11.43 16.84
CA LEU A 120 -3.05 -10.28 16.05
C LEU A 120 -2.42 -9.17 16.89
N ARG A 121 -3.01 -8.87 18.06
CA ARG A 121 -2.51 -7.81 18.96
C ARG A 121 -1.20 -8.17 19.65
N GLN A 122 -1.05 -9.45 20.00
CA GLN A 122 0.20 -9.96 20.56
C GLN A 122 1.29 -9.93 19.49
N LEU A 123 0.97 -10.30 18.25
CA LEU A 123 1.89 -10.17 17.11
C LEU A 123 2.32 -8.71 16.89
N SER A 124 1.37 -7.77 16.91
CA SER A 124 1.65 -6.33 16.75
C SER A 124 2.60 -5.82 17.83
N THR A 125 2.36 -6.22 19.08
CA THR A 125 3.20 -5.84 20.22
C THR A 125 4.60 -6.48 20.14
N LYS A 126 4.66 -7.77 19.76
CA LYS A 126 5.91 -8.54 19.64
C LYS A 126 6.82 -7.99 18.54
N TRP A 127 6.27 -7.70 17.37
CA TRP A 127 7.03 -7.33 16.17
C TRP A 127 7.12 -5.81 15.92
N GLY A 128 6.39 -4.98 16.69
CA GLY A 128 6.40 -3.52 16.51
C GLY A 128 5.79 -3.07 15.18
N VAL A 129 4.77 -3.79 14.72
CA VAL A 129 4.09 -3.57 13.42
C VAL A 129 2.63 -3.24 13.67
N SER A 130 2.02 -2.34 12.89
CA SER A 130 0.60 -2.02 13.03
C SER A 130 -0.32 -3.23 12.79
N LEU A 131 -1.47 -3.25 13.48
CA LEU A 131 -2.48 -4.30 13.36
C LEU A 131 -2.97 -4.45 11.92
N GLU A 132 -3.18 -3.33 11.23
CA GLU A 132 -3.66 -3.29 9.85
C GLU A 132 -2.64 -3.92 8.89
N ARG A 133 -1.35 -3.66 9.11
CA ARG A 133 -0.27 -4.23 8.30
C ARG A 133 -0.12 -5.73 8.55
N ILE A 134 -0.25 -6.22 9.78
CA ILE A 134 -0.25 -7.67 10.07
C ILE A 134 -1.42 -8.36 9.40
N ASP A 135 -2.63 -7.79 9.50
CA ASP A 135 -3.81 -8.29 8.80
C ASP A 135 -3.57 -8.38 7.28
N ALA A 136 -3.02 -7.32 6.69
CA ALA A 136 -2.67 -7.32 5.26
C ALA A 136 -1.66 -8.42 4.89
N ILE A 137 -0.63 -8.67 5.72
CA ILE A 137 0.34 -9.75 5.51
C ILE A 137 -0.37 -11.11 5.47
N LEU A 138 -1.25 -11.38 6.44
CA LEU A 138 -1.99 -12.64 6.52
C LEU A 138 -2.92 -12.83 5.32
N LYS A 139 -3.57 -11.76 4.85
CA LYS A 139 -4.40 -11.78 3.64
C LYS A 139 -3.60 -12.09 2.39
N LEU A 140 -2.45 -11.43 2.21
CA LEU A 140 -1.56 -11.67 1.06
C LEU A 140 -1.00 -13.09 1.08
N GLN A 141 -0.71 -13.64 2.26
CA GLN A 141 -0.30 -15.03 2.40
C GLN A 141 -1.40 -16.00 1.95
N ALA A 142 -2.65 -15.78 2.36
CA ALA A 142 -3.77 -16.62 1.91
C ALA A 142 -3.99 -16.56 0.39
N VAL A 143 -3.78 -15.38 -0.22
CA VAL A 143 -3.82 -15.24 -1.69
C VAL A 143 -2.68 -16.02 -2.35
N ARG A 144 -1.46 -15.94 -1.81
CA ARG A 144 -0.30 -16.69 -2.29
C ARG A 144 -0.55 -18.20 -2.27
N GLU A 145 -1.01 -18.74 -1.14
CA GLU A 145 -1.33 -20.17 -1.01
C GLU A 145 -2.39 -20.63 -2.01
N LYS A 146 -3.37 -19.76 -2.29
CA LYS A 146 -4.39 -20.02 -3.32
C LYS A 146 -3.78 -20.07 -4.73
N TRP A 147 -2.82 -19.21 -5.05
CA TRP A 147 -2.12 -19.23 -6.33
C TRP A 147 -1.20 -20.43 -6.48
N ASP A 148 -0.52 -20.83 -5.40
CA ASP A 148 0.32 -22.02 -5.37
C ASP A 148 -0.54 -23.28 -5.61
N THR A 149 -1.75 -23.36 -5.00
CA THR A 149 -2.72 -24.44 -5.25
C THR A 149 -3.23 -24.46 -6.70
N GLN A 150 -3.32 -23.30 -7.34
CA GLN A 150 -3.70 -23.17 -8.75
C GLN A 150 -2.55 -23.46 -9.73
N GLY A 151 -1.35 -23.78 -9.23
CA GLY A 151 -0.18 -24.03 -10.06
C GLY A 151 0.38 -22.77 -10.74
N ARG A 152 0.03 -21.56 -10.28
CA ARG A 152 0.57 -20.31 -10.82
C ARG A 152 1.99 -20.12 -10.32
N ARG A 153 2.91 -19.76 -11.22
CA ARG A 153 4.31 -19.50 -10.86
C ARG A 153 4.44 -18.17 -10.12
N THR A 154 4.90 -18.21 -8.87
CA THR A 154 5.25 -17.01 -8.08
C THR A 154 6.66 -16.53 -8.44
N MET A 155 6.81 -15.26 -8.84
CA MET A 155 8.10 -14.65 -9.21
C MET A 155 8.95 -14.32 -7.97
N GLN A 156 9.67 -15.30 -7.45
CA GLN A 156 10.49 -15.13 -6.23
C GLN A 156 11.75 -14.30 -6.48
N SER A 157 12.44 -14.52 -7.61
CA SER A 157 13.65 -13.77 -7.96
C SER A 157 13.41 -12.27 -8.04
N TYR A 158 12.27 -11.87 -8.62
CA TYR A 158 11.86 -10.48 -8.67
C TYR A 158 11.64 -9.90 -7.26
N ALA A 159 10.93 -10.62 -6.39
CA ALA A 159 10.70 -10.19 -5.02
C ALA A 159 12.02 -9.99 -4.26
N ASP A 160 12.99 -10.90 -4.43
CA ASP A 160 14.29 -10.82 -3.78
C ASP A 160 15.10 -9.61 -4.28
N THR A 161 15.04 -9.29 -5.57
CA THR A 161 15.67 -8.07 -6.11
C THR A 161 15.01 -6.79 -5.58
N MET A 162 13.68 -6.79 -5.41
CA MET A 162 12.95 -5.63 -4.89
C MET A 162 13.23 -5.40 -3.41
N ASP A 163 13.36 -6.47 -2.61
CA ASP A 163 13.76 -6.37 -1.21
C ASP A 163 15.14 -5.71 -1.06
N GLN A 164 16.07 -6.02 -1.98
CA GLN A 164 17.38 -5.37 -2.05
C GLN A 164 17.29 -3.89 -2.45
N VAL A 165 16.55 -3.58 -3.53
CA VAL A 165 16.40 -2.21 -4.03
C VAL A 165 15.73 -1.30 -3.00
N LEU A 166 14.70 -1.78 -2.31
CA LEU A 166 13.92 -0.99 -1.36
C LEU A 166 14.56 -0.89 0.03
N GLY A 167 15.70 -1.54 0.26
CA GLY A 167 16.45 -1.44 1.51
C GLY A 167 15.68 -2.00 2.71
N THR A 168 15.15 -3.23 2.62
CA THR A 168 14.41 -3.86 3.73
C THR A 168 15.20 -3.84 5.05
N LYS A 169 14.55 -3.44 6.14
CA LYS A 169 15.14 -3.46 7.49
C LYS A 169 15.04 -4.85 8.13
N SER A 170 16.12 -5.31 8.76
CA SER A 170 16.14 -6.52 9.59
C SER A 170 15.47 -6.30 10.96
N ALA A 171 15.07 -7.39 11.60
CA ALA A 171 14.25 -7.43 12.81
C ALA A 171 14.88 -6.79 14.06
N GLU A 172 16.18 -6.50 14.02
CA GLU A 172 16.91 -5.83 15.11
C GLU A 172 16.36 -4.42 15.42
N PHE A 173 15.71 -3.79 14.43
CA PHE A 173 15.06 -2.50 14.58
C PHE A 173 13.59 -2.70 14.95
N GLY A 174 13.33 -3.02 16.22
CA GLY A 174 12.01 -3.38 16.78
C GLY A 174 10.89 -2.32 16.70
N ASP A 175 11.07 -1.23 15.96
CA ASP A 175 10.07 -0.19 15.74
C ASP A 175 9.98 0.12 14.23
N TYR A 176 9.14 -0.65 13.52
CA TYR A 176 8.89 -0.44 12.08
C TYR A 176 7.93 0.71 11.81
N GLU A 177 6.96 0.89 12.70
CA GLU A 177 5.92 1.89 12.61
C GLU A 177 5.61 2.46 13.99
N PRO A 178 5.13 3.71 14.07
CA PRO A 178 4.55 4.22 15.30
C PRO A 178 3.35 3.36 15.72
N LYS A 179 3.41 2.81 16.94
CA LYS A 179 2.42 1.84 17.47
C LYS A 179 1.01 2.41 17.60
N HIS A 180 0.88 3.74 17.66
CA HIS A 180 -0.39 4.45 17.88
C HIS A 180 -0.56 5.63 16.91
N ASN A 181 -0.88 5.33 15.64
CA ASN A 181 -1.32 6.36 14.70
C ASN A 181 -2.78 6.71 14.96
N LEU A 182 -3.03 7.56 15.95
CA LEU A 182 -4.35 8.13 16.18
C LEU A 182 -4.60 9.21 15.13
N THR A 183 -5.73 9.12 14.44
CA THR A 183 -6.15 10.18 13.52
C THR A 183 -6.33 11.48 14.28
N ILE A 184 -5.58 12.51 13.88
CA ILE A 184 -5.72 13.87 14.39
C ILE A 184 -6.81 14.54 13.55
N ASP A 185 -7.89 14.93 14.21
CA ASP A 185 -8.87 15.84 13.63
C ASP A 185 -8.47 17.27 14.03
N PRO A 186 -8.04 18.13 13.08
CA PRO A 186 -7.49 19.45 13.38
C PRO A 186 -8.50 20.38 14.08
N GLY A 187 -9.80 20.09 14.02
CA GLY A 187 -10.82 20.82 14.78
C GLY A 187 -10.79 22.34 14.59
N ARG A 188 -11.35 23.05 15.58
CA ARG A 188 -11.28 24.52 15.69
C ARG A 188 -10.30 24.91 16.78
N GLN A 189 -9.61 26.03 16.61
CA GLN A 189 -8.83 26.65 17.69
C GLN A 189 -9.80 27.28 18.70
N ILE A 190 -9.65 26.95 19.98
CA ILE A 190 -10.46 27.47 21.09
C ILE A 190 -9.52 28.08 22.11
N PHE A 191 -9.89 29.25 22.62
CA PHE A 191 -9.23 29.88 23.77
C PHE A 191 -10.29 30.06 24.86
N THR A 192 -10.10 29.41 26.00
CA THR A 192 -10.98 29.52 27.16
C THR A 192 -10.28 30.27 28.28
N LEU A 193 -11.05 31.08 29.01
CA LEU A 193 -10.55 31.83 30.15
C LEU A 193 -10.67 30.94 31.39
N ILE A 194 -9.54 30.66 32.03
CA ILE A 194 -9.44 29.82 33.22
C ILE A 194 -8.90 30.71 34.35
N PRO A 195 -9.46 30.64 35.57
CA PRO A 195 -8.92 31.41 36.68
C PRO A 195 -7.50 30.96 37.01
N GLU A 196 -6.66 31.90 37.44
CA GLU A 196 -5.22 31.68 37.65
C GLU A 196 -4.87 30.54 38.62
N ALA A 197 -5.77 30.23 39.55
CA ALA A 197 -5.57 29.19 40.55
C ALA A 197 -6.07 27.80 40.10
N ALA A 198 -6.78 27.67 38.97
CA ALA A 198 -7.30 26.40 38.50
C ALA A 198 -6.29 25.66 37.62
N SER A 199 -6.20 24.34 37.82
CA SER A 199 -5.43 23.43 36.97
C SER A 199 -6.25 23.04 35.75
N TYR A 200 -5.65 23.12 34.55
CA TYR A 200 -6.28 22.69 33.31
C TYR A 200 -5.73 21.35 32.84
N THR A 201 -6.58 20.32 32.79
CA THR A 201 -6.19 18.96 32.45
C THR A 201 -6.52 18.61 30.99
N PRO A 202 -5.91 17.55 30.41
CA PRO A 202 -6.27 17.08 29.07
C PRO A 202 -7.73 16.59 28.95
N GLU A 203 -8.38 16.27 30.07
CA GLU A 203 -9.79 15.88 30.09
C GLU A 203 -10.69 17.10 29.91
N ASP A 204 -10.40 18.20 30.62
CA ASP A 204 -11.10 19.48 30.48
C ASP A 204 -10.95 20.02 29.04
N ALA A 205 -9.74 19.94 28.49
CA ALA A 205 -9.47 20.32 27.10
C ALA A 205 -10.28 19.47 26.10
N ALA A 206 -10.45 18.18 26.38
CA ALA A 206 -11.23 17.31 25.53
C ALA A 206 -12.73 17.63 25.61
N GLU A 207 -13.24 17.97 26.79
CA GLU A 207 -14.62 18.41 27.00
C GLU A 207 -14.93 19.69 26.22
N GLU A 208 -14.06 20.70 26.29
CA GLU A 208 -14.22 21.96 25.53
C GLU A 208 -14.19 21.74 24.01
N LEU A 209 -13.37 20.79 23.55
CA LEU A 209 -13.32 20.39 22.15
C LEU A 209 -14.49 19.49 21.74
N GLY A 210 -15.29 18.99 22.70
CA GLY A 210 -16.34 17.98 22.46
C GLY A 210 -15.77 16.64 21.97
N LYS A 211 -14.53 16.30 22.37
CA LYS A 211 -13.78 15.13 21.91
C LYS A 211 -13.53 14.16 23.06
N ILE A 212 -13.23 12.90 22.70
CA ILE A 212 -12.76 11.90 23.66
C ILE A 212 -11.32 12.27 24.10
N PRO A 213 -11.01 12.26 25.41
CA PRO A 213 -9.66 12.46 25.93
C PRO A 213 -8.63 11.52 25.27
N PHE A 214 -7.40 12.01 25.10
CA PHE A 214 -6.36 11.28 24.37
C PHE A 214 -6.03 9.92 25.00
N GLY A 215 -5.94 9.84 26.33
CA GLY A 215 -5.67 8.58 27.05
C GLY A 215 -6.74 7.51 26.77
N LYS A 216 -8.02 7.87 26.91
CA LYS A 216 -9.15 6.98 26.58
C LYS A 216 -9.15 6.57 25.11
N ARG A 217 -8.71 7.44 24.20
CA ARG A 217 -8.57 7.12 22.76
C ARG A 217 -7.48 6.08 22.51
N GLN A 218 -6.34 6.18 23.19
CA GLN A 218 -5.28 5.16 23.12
C GLN A 218 -5.75 3.82 23.67
N GLU A 219 -6.45 3.82 24.80
CA GLU A 219 -7.02 2.61 25.38
C GLU A 219 -8.05 1.97 24.45
N ASN A 220 -8.96 2.76 23.88
CA ASN A 220 -9.92 2.28 22.89
C ASN A 220 -9.24 1.73 21.64
N PHE A 221 -8.07 2.23 21.25
CA PHE A 221 -7.30 1.62 20.16
C PHE A 221 -6.66 0.29 20.57
N ARG A 222 -6.19 0.20 21.82
CA ARG A 222 -5.63 -1.04 22.40
C ARG A 222 -6.68 -2.12 22.63
N THR A 223 -7.91 -1.73 22.98
CA THR A 223 -9.02 -2.62 23.35
C THR A 223 -10.01 -2.83 22.21
N GLY A 224 -10.21 -1.84 21.35
CA GLY A 224 -11.30 -1.76 20.37
C GLY A 224 -11.18 -2.72 19.19
N GLY A 225 -12.26 -3.47 18.97
CA GLY A 225 -12.58 -4.21 17.74
C GLY A 225 -11.67 -5.40 17.39
N ARG A 226 -12.29 -6.57 17.14
CA ARG A 226 -11.61 -7.65 16.39
C ARG A 226 -11.21 -7.11 15.02
N SER A 227 -10.05 -7.56 14.52
CA SER A 227 -9.66 -7.21 13.15
C SER A 227 -10.73 -7.68 12.17
N ARG A 228 -10.93 -6.94 11.06
CA ARG A 228 -11.85 -7.35 9.99
C ARG A 228 -11.55 -8.77 9.48
N PHE A 229 -10.29 -9.20 9.53
CA PHE A 229 -9.90 -10.57 9.18
C PHE A 229 -10.28 -11.61 10.23
N GLU A 230 -10.10 -11.32 11.52
CA GLU A 230 -10.61 -12.18 12.59
C GLU A 230 -12.14 -12.33 12.49
N ILE A 231 -12.84 -11.24 12.15
CA ILE A 231 -14.28 -11.28 11.89
C ILE A 231 -14.60 -12.16 10.67
N GLN A 232 -13.82 -12.09 9.59
CA GLN A 232 -14.02 -12.94 8.41
C GLN A 232 -13.73 -14.42 8.69
N GLN A 233 -12.71 -14.73 9.48
CA GLN A 233 -12.39 -16.10 9.90
C GLN A 233 -13.49 -16.65 10.82
N ALA A 234 -13.96 -15.87 11.80
CA ALA A 234 -15.07 -16.25 12.67
C ALA A 234 -16.37 -16.51 11.90
N ARG A 235 -16.62 -15.77 10.82
CA ARG A 235 -17.79 -15.99 9.94
C ARG A 235 -17.67 -17.23 9.05
N LYS A 236 -16.45 -17.71 8.76
CA LYS A 236 -16.23 -18.93 7.96
C LYS A 236 -16.43 -20.23 8.77
N GLY A 237 -16.64 -20.14 10.09
CA GLY A 237 -16.81 -21.29 10.96
C GLY A 237 -15.54 -22.16 11.05
N PRO A 238 -15.47 -23.11 11.99
CA PRO A 238 -14.37 -24.06 12.09
C PRO A 238 -14.46 -25.05 10.91
N PHE A 239 -13.84 -24.70 9.77
CA PHE A 239 -13.76 -25.58 8.60
C PHE A 239 -12.75 -26.74 8.77
N PHE A 240 -12.01 -26.78 9.88
CA PHE A 240 -11.07 -27.84 10.21
C PHE A 240 -11.31 -28.33 11.64
N ALA A 241 -12.19 -29.31 11.80
CA ALA A 241 -12.21 -30.14 13.01
C ALA A 241 -12.70 -31.58 12.77
N ASN A 242 -13.52 -31.86 11.75
CA ASN A 242 -14.08 -33.22 11.57
C ASN A 242 -13.87 -33.73 10.14
N ARG A 243 -12.66 -34.18 9.79
CA ARG A 243 -12.45 -35.08 8.64
C ARG A 243 -11.31 -36.06 8.87
N THR A 244 -11.35 -36.73 10.02
CA THR A 244 -10.62 -37.98 10.27
C THR A 244 -11.57 -38.85 11.04
N GLU A 245 -12.25 -39.76 10.33
CA GLU A 245 -12.80 -41.04 10.78
C GLU A 245 -13.85 -41.49 9.77
N VAL A 246 -13.42 -42.28 8.78
CA VAL A 246 -14.10 -43.51 8.38
C VAL A 246 -12.99 -44.45 7.87
N SER A 247 -12.68 -45.46 8.67
CA SER A 247 -12.01 -46.70 8.24
C SER A 247 -13.04 -47.63 7.60
#